data_AF-A0A0H3JQU3-F1
#
_entry.id   AF-A0A0H3JQU3-F1
#
_cell.length_a   1.000
_cell.length_b   1.000
_cell.length_c   1.000
_cell.angle_alpha   90.00
_cell.angle_beta   90.00
_cell.angle_gamma   90.00
#
_symmetry.space_group_name_H-M   'P 1'
#
loop_
_entity.id
_entity.type
_entity.pdbx_description
1 polymer ?
#
loop_
_entity_poly.entity_id
_entity_poly.type
_entity_poly.pdbx_seq_one_letter_code
_entity_poly.pdbx_strand_id
1 'polypeptide(L)'
;MVLYVPTYREDKADNRAIDKAYFEKCLPGYTLINKLHPSIEDSDIDDVSSIDTSTLMLMSDIIISDYSSLPIEASLLDIPTIFYVYDEGTYDKVRGLNQFYKAIPDSYKVYTEEDLIMTIQEKEHLLSPLFKDWHKYNTDKSLHQLTEYIDKMVTK
;
A
#
# COMPACT_ATOMS: atom_id res chain seq x y z
N MET A 1 -5.41 13.07 0.31
CA MET A 1 -6.00 11.84 -0.25
C MET A 1 -5.42 10.63 0.47
N VAL A 2 -6.24 9.63 0.75
CA VAL A 2 -5.80 8.31 1.26
C VAL A 2 -6.06 7.27 0.18
N LEU A 3 -5.04 6.45 -0.13
CA LEU A 3 -5.15 5.40 -1.13
C LEU A 3 -5.09 4.03 -0.47
N TYR A 4 -6.13 3.22 -0.65
CA TYR A 4 -6.17 1.84 -0.20
C TYR A 4 -5.93 0.89 -1.36
N VAL A 5 -4.88 0.07 -1.24
CA VAL A 5 -4.47 -0.92 -2.24
C VAL A 5 -4.18 -2.25 -1.54
N PRO A 6 -5.21 -3.12 -1.38
CA PRO A 6 -5.03 -4.43 -0.79
C PRO A 6 -4.49 -5.45 -1.79
N THR A 7 -3.87 -6.51 -1.27
CA THR A 7 -3.47 -7.68 -2.05
C THR A 7 -4.70 -8.44 -2.59
N TYR A 8 -4.60 -9.14 -3.70
CA TYR A 8 -5.71 -9.98 -4.17
C TYR A 8 -5.87 -11.25 -3.33
N ARG A 9 -7.11 -11.58 -2.94
CA ARG A 9 -7.48 -12.87 -2.31
C ARG A 9 -8.17 -13.76 -3.34
N GLU A 10 -7.79 -15.05 -3.37
CA GLU A 10 -8.40 -16.02 -4.28
C GLU A 10 -9.87 -16.27 -3.96
N ASP A 11 -10.21 -16.31 -2.66
CA ASP A 11 -11.60 -16.26 -2.25
C ASP A 11 -12.12 -14.82 -2.40
N LYS A 12 -13.06 -14.63 -3.32
CA LYS A 12 -13.65 -13.31 -3.59
C LYS A 12 -14.31 -12.71 -2.35
N ALA A 13 -14.86 -13.53 -1.45
CA ALA A 13 -15.52 -13.06 -0.23
C ALA A 13 -14.53 -12.45 0.79
N ASP A 14 -13.24 -12.75 0.66
CA ASP A 14 -12.21 -12.19 1.51
C ASP A 14 -11.64 -10.87 0.98
N ASN A 15 -11.94 -10.49 -0.27
CA ASN A 15 -11.56 -9.16 -0.77
C ASN A 15 -12.54 -8.12 -0.21
N ARG A 16 -12.01 -7.06 0.40
CA ARG A 16 -12.80 -6.04 1.08
C ARG A 16 -12.36 -4.65 0.68
N ALA A 17 -13.31 -3.83 0.23
CA ALA A 17 -13.20 -2.38 0.22
C ALA A 17 -13.36 -1.83 1.65
N ILE A 18 -12.82 -0.64 1.91
CA ILE A 18 -13.12 0.11 3.14
C ILE A 18 -14.42 0.87 2.92
N ASP A 19 -15.29 0.96 3.94
CA ASP A 19 -16.51 1.78 3.87
C ASP A 19 -16.12 3.26 3.69
N LYS A 20 -16.18 3.71 2.44
CA LYS A 20 -15.79 5.07 2.05
C LYS A 20 -16.67 6.13 2.70
N ALA A 21 -17.98 5.90 2.78
CA ALA A 21 -18.90 6.87 3.35
C ALA A 21 -18.66 7.05 4.85
N TYR A 22 -18.40 5.95 5.56
CA TYR A 22 -18.04 6.00 6.97
C TYR A 22 -16.66 6.64 7.19
N PHE A 23 -15.66 6.25 6.41
CA PHE A 23 -14.30 6.77 6.47
C PHE A 23 -14.27 8.30 6.30
N GLU A 24 -14.85 8.82 5.22
CA GLU A 24 -14.83 10.25 4.91
C GLU A 24 -15.70 11.07 5.88
N LYS A 25 -16.74 10.46 6.47
CA LYS A 25 -17.52 11.09 7.54
C LYS A 25 -16.70 11.28 8.82
N CYS A 26 -15.88 10.31 9.19
CA CYS A 26 -15.01 10.38 10.37
C CYS A 26 -13.74 11.20 10.11
N LEU A 27 -13.30 11.29 8.86
CA LEU A 27 -12.10 11.97 8.41
C LEU A 27 -12.43 13.00 7.32
N PRO A 28 -13.15 14.11 7.63
CA PRO A 28 -13.69 15.04 6.63
C PRO A 28 -12.63 15.81 5.83
N GLY A 29 -11.35 15.73 6.21
CA GLY A 29 -10.22 16.29 5.46
C GLY A 29 -9.61 15.35 4.43
N TYR A 30 -10.06 14.09 4.39
CA TYR A 30 -9.52 13.06 3.49
C TYR A 30 -10.58 12.58 2.50
N THR A 31 -10.13 12.33 1.28
CA THR A 31 -10.85 11.53 0.29
C THR A 31 -10.18 10.17 0.22
N LEU A 32 -10.98 9.11 0.34
CA LEU A 32 -10.50 7.73 0.23
C LEU A 32 -10.63 7.23 -1.22
N ILE A 33 -9.60 6.56 -1.71
CA ILE A 33 -9.65 5.82 -2.97
C ILE A 33 -9.47 4.33 -2.69
N ASN A 34 -10.51 3.54 -2.97
CA ASN A 34 -10.47 2.08 -2.94
C ASN A 34 -9.97 1.56 -4.30
N LYS A 35 -8.67 1.22 -4.40
CA LYS A 35 -8.07 0.63 -5.61
C LYS A 35 -7.80 -0.87 -5.41
N LEU A 36 -8.84 -1.67 -5.57
CA LEU A 36 -8.75 -3.13 -5.51
C LEU A 36 -8.27 -3.71 -6.86
N HIS A 37 -7.91 -5.00 -6.85
CA HIS A 37 -7.51 -5.70 -8.07
C HIS A 37 -8.64 -5.71 -9.12
N PRO A 38 -8.37 -5.50 -10.42
CA PRO A 38 -9.40 -5.38 -11.47
C PRO A 38 -10.33 -6.58 -11.65
N SER A 39 -9.98 -7.75 -11.10
CA SER A 39 -10.81 -8.96 -11.16
C SER A 39 -11.92 -9.01 -10.09
N ILE A 40 -11.96 -8.02 -9.21
CA ILE A 40 -12.97 -7.89 -8.15
C ILE A 40 -14.08 -6.99 -8.70
N GLU A 41 -15.30 -7.54 -8.74
CA GLU A 41 -16.50 -6.78 -9.07
C GLU A 41 -17.13 -6.34 -7.74
N ASP A 42 -16.91 -5.09 -7.36
CA ASP A 42 -17.44 -4.50 -6.13
C ASP A 42 -17.85 -3.04 -6.43
N SER A 43 -19.04 -2.66 -5.95
CA SER A 43 -19.61 -1.32 -6.14
C SER A 43 -18.87 -0.23 -5.37
N ASP A 44 -18.12 -0.61 -4.34
CA ASP A 44 -17.39 0.33 -3.47
C ASP A 44 -15.96 0.60 -3.96
N ILE A 45 -15.59 0.07 -5.14
CA ILE A 45 -14.34 0.35 -5.84
C ILE A 45 -14.48 1.66 -6.62
N ASP A 46 -13.52 2.55 -6.46
CA ASP A 46 -13.46 3.79 -7.25
C ASP A 46 -13.04 3.47 -8.70
N ASP A 47 -13.70 4.11 -9.69
CA ASP A 47 -13.32 3.97 -11.10
C ASP A 47 -12.05 4.77 -11.42
N VAL A 48 -10.92 4.24 -10.94
CA VAL A 48 -9.55 4.72 -11.18
C VAL A 48 -8.73 3.67 -11.93
N SER A 49 -9.42 2.77 -12.64
CA SER A 49 -8.82 1.69 -13.42
C SER A 49 -7.88 2.19 -14.52
N SER A 50 -8.16 3.38 -15.06
CA SER A 50 -7.37 4.05 -16.10
C SER A 50 -6.13 4.78 -15.58
N ILE A 51 -6.00 4.93 -14.26
CA ILE A 51 -4.89 5.64 -13.62
C ILE A 51 -3.92 4.62 -13.00
N ASP A 52 -2.63 4.76 -13.33
CA ASP A 52 -1.56 3.97 -12.76
C ASP A 52 -1.48 4.14 -11.23
N THR A 53 -1.15 3.04 -10.54
CA THR A 53 -1.02 3.03 -9.07
C THR A 53 0.03 4.02 -8.58
N SER A 54 1.16 4.13 -9.28
CA SER A 54 2.26 5.04 -8.90
C SER A 54 1.82 6.51 -8.94
N THR A 55 1.01 6.88 -9.92
CA THR A 55 0.41 8.21 -10.06
C THR A 55 -0.55 8.51 -8.92
N LEU A 56 -1.38 7.54 -8.53
CA LEU A 56 -2.26 7.68 -7.37
C LEU A 56 -1.46 7.79 -6.07
N MET A 57 -0.37 7.02 -5.93
CA MET A 57 0.52 7.14 -4.78
C MET A 57 1.12 8.53 -4.68
N LEU A 58 1.62 9.12 -5.78
CA LEU A 58 2.17 10.48 -5.80
C LEU A 58 1.18 11.56 -5.35
N MET A 59 -0.12 11.31 -5.48
CA MET A 59 -1.19 12.23 -5.06
C MET A 59 -1.70 11.95 -3.63
N SER A 60 -1.18 10.92 -2.97
CA SER A 60 -1.65 10.45 -1.67
C SER A 60 -0.81 11.00 -0.52
N ASP A 61 -1.47 11.31 0.60
CA ASP A 61 -0.81 11.67 1.85
C ASP A 61 -0.50 10.43 2.69
N ILE A 62 -1.34 9.38 2.56
CA ILE A 62 -1.23 8.11 3.27
C ILE A 62 -1.59 6.97 2.32
N ILE A 63 -0.80 5.89 2.37
CA ILE A 63 -1.15 4.61 1.75
C ILE A 63 -1.71 3.66 2.81
N ILE A 64 -2.75 2.91 2.46
CA ILE A 64 -3.22 1.76 3.22
C ILE A 64 -2.98 0.52 2.36
N SER A 65 -2.24 -0.44 2.89
CA SER A 65 -2.02 -1.73 2.23
C SER A 65 -2.01 -2.85 3.28
N ASP A 66 -1.66 -4.06 2.88
CA ASP A 66 -1.66 -5.24 3.74
C ASP A 66 -0.36 -6.05 3.60
N TYR A 67 -0.31 -7.07 2.77
CA TYR A 67 0.83 -7.97 2.60
C TYR A 67 1.59 -7.71 1.30
N SER A 68 1.38 -6.54 0.69
CA SER A 68 2.01 -6.14 -0.56
C SER A 68 3.42 -5.58 -0.37
N SER A 69 4.19 -5.49 -1.45
CA SER A 69 5.47 -4.77 -1.48
C SER A 69 5.30 -3.26 -1.71
N LEU A 70 4.08 -2.77 -1.95
CA LEU A 70 3.78 -1.36 -2.22
C LEU A 70 4.30 -0.39 -1.14
N PRO A 71 4.30 -0.73 0.17
CA PRO A 71 4.88 0.14 1.20
C PRO A 71 6.36 0.46 0.97
N ILE A 72 7.09 -0.42 0.27
CA ILE A 72 8.50 -0.17 -0.09
C ILE A 72 8.55 0.99 -1.07
N GLU A 73 7.76 0.96 -2.15
CA GLU A 73 7.67 2.04 -3.13
C GLU A 73 7.12 3.34 -2.52
N ALA A 74 6.10 3.25 -1.65
CA ALA A 74 5.55 4.42 -0.95
C ALA A 74 6.62 5.13 -0.12
N SER A 75 7.52 4.37 0.50
CA SER A 75 8.62 4.95 1.28
C SER A 75 9.69 5.65 0.45
N LEU A 76 9.79 5.37 -0.85
CA LEU A 76 10.64 6.14 -1.77
C LEU A 76 10.05 7.54 -2.02
N LEU A 77 8.72 7.65 -1.98
CA LEU A 77 7.97 8.89 -2.19
C LEU A 77 7.80 9.71 -0.91
N ASP A 78 8.43 9.28 0.20
CA ASP A 78 8.25 9.84 1.54
C ASP A 78 6.81 9.75 2.07
N ILE A 79 6.02 8.80 1.58
CA ILE A 79 4.61 8.61 1.98
C ILE A 79 4.52 7.47 3.01
N PRO A 80 3.91 7.71 4.19
CA PRO A 80 3.71 6.66 5.19
C PRO A 80 2.68 5.62 4.74
N THR A 81 2.79 4.41 5.30
CA THR A 81 1.86 3.32 5.01
C THR A 81 1.29 2.71 6.29
N ILE A 82 -0.03 2.57 6.36
CA ILE A 82 -0.74 1.83 7.41
C ILE A 82 -1.09 0.44 6.87
N PHE A 83 -0.93 -0.58 7.70
CA PHE A 83 -1.16 -1.98 7.36
C PHE A 83 -2.52 -2.43 7.87
N TYR A 84 -3.53 -2.48 6.99
CA TYR A 84 -4.86 -2.99 7.32
C TYR A 84 -4.93 -4.51 7.11
N VAL A 85 -4.71 -5.25 8.20
CA VAL A 85 -4.40 -6.70 8.19
C VAL A 85 -5.48 -7.52 8.88
N TYR A 86 -6.73 -7.30 8.48
CA TYR A 86 -7.94 -7.91 9.06
C TYR A 86 -7.93 -9.45 9.07
N ASP A 87 -7.14 -10.08 8.21
CA ASP A 87 -7.05 -11.53 7.99
C ASP A 87 -5.65 -12.12 8.29
N GLU A 88 -4.77 -11.43 9.04
CA GLU A 88 -3.35 -11.77 9.20
C GLU A 88 -3.11 -13.26 9.53
N GLY A 89 -3.86 -13.78 10.50
CA GLY A 89 -3.71 -15.17 10.94
C GLY A 89 -4.17 -16.21 9.91
N THR A 90 -5.13 -15.85 9.05
CA THR A 90 -5.57 -16.71 7.93
C THR A 90 -4.58 -16.59 6.78
N TYR A 91 -4.13 -15.38 6.47
CA TYR A 91 -3.17 -15.11 5.41
C TYR A 91 -1.83 -15.81 5.66
N ASP A 92 -1.29 -15.77 6.89
CA ASP A 92 -0.04 -16.47 7.25
C ASP A 92 -0.16 -17.99 7.07
N LYS A 93 -1.34 -18.57 7.33
CA LYS A 93 -1.57 -20.02 7.15
C LYS A 93 -1.63 -20.41 5.68
N VAL A 94 -2.22 -19.57 4.82
CA VAL A 94 -2.49 -19.89 3.41
C VAL A 94 -1.32 -19.51 2.51
N ARG A 95 -0.76 -18.31 2.69
CA ARG A 95 0.29 -17.74 1.84
C ARG A 95 1.67 -17.73 2.52
N GLY A 96 1.69 -17.64 3.85
CA GLY A 96 2.91 -17.46 4.63
C GLY A 96 3.37 -16.00 4.64
N LEU A 97 3.77 -15.52 5.81
CA LEU A 97 4.32 -14.18 6.01
C LEU A 97 5.82 -14.27 6.31
N ASN A 98 6.61 -13.51 5.56
CA ASN A 98 8.05 -13.50 5.69
C ASN A 98 8.52 -12.73 6.95
N GLN A 99 9.80 -12.88 7.29
CA GLN A 99 10.39 -12.23 8.47
C GLN A 99 10.34 -10.70 8.44
N PHE A 100 10.35 -10.08 7.26
CA PHE A 100 10.34 -8.63 7.12
C PHE A 100 8.97 -8.06 7.44
N TYR A 101 7.91 -8.74 7.00
CA TYR A 101 6.55 -8.44 7.43
C TYR A 101 6.41 -8.56 8.96
N LYS A 102 6.95 -9.63 9.54
CA LYS A 102 6.90 -9.88 11.00
C LYS A 102 7.68 -8.83 11.80
N ALA A 103 8.60 -8.11 11.17
CA ALA A 103 9.37 -7.03 11.77
C ALA A 103 8.68 -5.65 11.67
N ILE A 104 7.55 -5.53 10.95
CA ILE A 104 6.77 -4.30 10.90
C ILE A 104 6.25 -3.99 12.32
N PRO A 105 6.45 -2.76 12.84
CA PRO A 105 5.98 -2.43 14.18
C PRO A 105 4.46 -2.52 14.28
N ASP A 106 3.96 -3.07 15.39
CA ASP A 106 2.52 -3.25 15.61
C ASP A 106 1.75 -1.92 15.58
N SER A 107 2.39 -0.78 15.87
CA SER A 107 1.78 0.54 15.77
C SER A 107 1.36 0.94 14.36
N TYR A 108 1.86 0.24 13.33
CA TYR A 108 1.50 0.45 11.93
C TYR A 108 0.44 -0.55 11.46
N LYS A 109 0.10 -1.56 12.26
CA LYS A 109 -0.88 -2.60 11.93
C LYS A 109 -2.21 -2.29 12.59
N VAL A 110 -3.27 -2.38 11.80
CA VAL A 110 -4.66 -2.20 12.24
C VAL A 110 -5.50 -3.35 11.72
N TYR A 111 -6.49 -3.79 12.50
CA TYR A 111 -7.27 -4.99 12.20
C TYR A 111 -8.73 -4.67 11.87
N THR A 112 -9.21 -3.47 12.23
CA THR A 112 -10.56 -2.99 11.92
C THR A 112 -10.53 -1.60 11.31
N GLU A 113 -11.63 -1.20 10.68
CA GLU A 113 -11.78 0.15 10.11
C GLU A 113 -11.80 1.22 11.21
N GLU A 114 -12.32 0.91 12.40
CA GLU A 114 -12.28 1.82 13.54
C GLU A 114 -10.85 2.08 14.01
N ASP A 115 -10.02 1.04 14.11
CA ASP A 115 -8.60 1.17 14.46
C ASP A 115 -7.83 1.97 13.41
N LEU A 116 -8.16 1.76 12.13
CA LEU A 116 -7.61 2.52 11.01
C LEU A 116 -7.94 4.01 11.13
N ILE A 117 -9.22 4.34 11.32
CA ILE A 117 -9.69 5.72 11.46
C ILE A 117 -9.03 6.38 12.68
N MET A 118 -9.02 5.70 13.83
CA MET A 118 -8.38 6.21 15.06
C MET A 118 -6.88 6.46 14.86
N THR A 119 -6.19 5.57 14.15
CA THR A 119 -4.76 5.73 13.84
C THR A 119 -4.50 6.97 12.99
N ILE A 120 -5.32 7.23 11.97
CA ILE A 120 -5.19 8.43 11.15
C ILE A 120 -5.52 9.69 11.97
N GLN A 121 -6.59 9.68 12.77
CA GLN A 121 -7.00 10.84 13.57
C GLN A 121 -5.97 11.24 14.63
N GLU A 122 -5.40 10.27 15.34
CA GLU A 122 -4.58 10.54 16.52
C GLU A 122 -3.08 10.45 16.25
N LYS A 123 -2.66 9.63 15.28
CA LYS A 123 -1.26 9.22 15.14
C LYS A 123 -0.67 9.53 13.76
N GLU A 124 -1.40 10.17 12.85
CA GLU A 124 -0.87 10.52 11.52
C GLU A 124 0.48 11.24 11.62
N HIS A 125 0.59 12.23 12.50
CA HIS A 125 1.83 13.01 12.70
C HIS A 125 3.03 12.19 13.22
N LEU A 126 2.78 10.96 13.69
CA LEU A 126 3.81 10.01 14.15
C LEU A 126 4.18 9.00 13.06
N LEU A 127 3.42 8.91 11.97
CA LEU A 127 3.68 7.98 10.90
C LEU A 127 4.84 8.48 10.04
N SER A 128 5.93 7.72 10.04
CA SER A 128 7.01 7.88 9.06
C SER A 128 7.08 6.69 8.10
N PRO A 129 7.60 6.87 6.88
CA PRO A 129 7.80 5.75 5.95
C PRO A 129 8.82 4.74 6.50
N LEU A 130 8.45 3.45 6.52
CA LEU A 130 9.20 2.40 7.22
C LEU A 130 10.42 1.86 6.45
N PHE A 131 10.41 1.90 5.12
CA PHE A 131 11.39 1.16 4.30
C PHE A 131 12.40 2.06 3.58
N LYS A 132 12.66 3.27 4.09
CA LYS A 132 13.59 4.23 3.44
C LYS A 132 14.97 3.63 3.16
N ASP A 133 15.50 2.84 4.09
CA ASP A 133 16.82 2.23 3.97
C ASP A 133 16.92 1.14 2.89
N TRP A 134 15.77 0.66 2.37
CA TRP A 134 15.74 -0.38 1.35
C TRP A 134 16.02 0.17 -0.05
N HIS A 135 16.01 1.49 -0.21
CA HIS A 135 16.26 2.17 -1.48
C HIS A 135 17.74 2.42 -1.79
N LYS A 136 18.66 1.78 -1.07
CA LYS A 136 20.11 1.97 -1.24
C LYS A 136 20.61 1.88 -2.69
N TYR A 137 19.96 1.06 -3.51
CA TYR A 137 20.32 0.83 -4.92
C TYR A 137 19.40 1.55 -5.92
N ASN A 138 18.38 2.27 -5.43
CA ASN A 138 17.56 3.16 -6.24
C ASN A 138 18.22 4.53 -6.29
N THR A 139 18.89 4.79 -7.41
CA THR A 139 19.52 6.08 -7.72
C THR A 139 19.00 6.58 -9.06
N ASP A 140 19.10 7.88 -9.31
CA ASP A 140 18.75 8.49 -10.62
C ASP A 140 19.51 7.87 -11.80
N LYS A 141 20.59 7.14 -11.50
CA LYS A 141 21.45 6.46 -12.48
C LYS A 141 21.09 5.00 -12.72
N SER A 142 20.18 4.41 -11.94
CA SER A 142 19.92 2.96 -11.99
C SER A 142 19.40 2.51 -13.36
N LEU A 143 18.52 3.31 -14.00
CA LEU A 143 18.07 3.05 -15.36
C LEU A 143 19.20 3.16 -16.38
N HIS A 144 20.03 4.21 -16.26
CA HIS A 144 21.17 4.42 -17.15
C HIS A 144 22.20 3.29 -17.07
N GLN A 145 22.53 2.84 -15.85
CA GLN A 145 23.44 1.71 -15.62
C GLN A 145 22.92 0.41 -16.26
N LEU A 146 21.60 0.19 -16.20
CA LEU A 146 20.97 -0.97 -16.85
C LEU A 146 21.08 -0.88 -18.38
N THR A 147 20.79 0.30 -18.96
CA THR A 147 20.92 0.51 -20.42
C THR A 147 22.37 0.28 -20.88
N GLU A 148 23.36 0.84 -20.18
CA GLU A 148 24.77 0.62 -20.50
C GLU A 148 25.18 -0.86 -20.40
N TYR A 149 24.61 -1.61 -19.45
CA TYR A 149 24.88 -3.04 -19.30
C TYR A 149 24.31 -3.85 -20.45
N ILE A 150 23.07 -3.56 -20.87
CA ILE A 150 22.41 -4.19 -22.02
C ILE A 150 23.20 -3.90 -23.30
N ASP A 151 23.60 -2.65 -23.52
CA ASP A 151 24.39 -2.26 -24.70
C ASP A 151 25.71 -3.03 -24.77
N LYS A 152 26.41 -3.21 -23.64
CA LYS A 152 27.64 -4.01 -23.55
C LYS A 152 27.44 -5.50 -23.86
N MET A 153 26.25 -6.04 -23.60
CA MET A 153 25.90 -7.43 -23.88
C MET A 153 25.58 -7.66 -25.36
N VAL A 154 24.94 -6.69 -26.01
CA VAL A 154 24.50 -6.78 -27.42
C VAL A 154 25.64 -6.47 -28.40
N THR A 155 26.65 -5.70 -27.97
CA THR A 155 27.81 -5.33 -28.81
C THR A 155 28.96 -6.38 -28.76
N LYS A 156 28.69 -7.58 -28.25
CA LYS A 156 29.61 -8.73 -28.23
C LYS A 156 29.18 -9.79 -29.23
#